data_AF-A0AAV3EKM5-F1
#
_entry.id   AF-A0AAV3EKM5-F1
#
_cell.length_a   1.000
_cell.length_b   1.000
_cell.length_c   1.000
_cell.angle_alpha   90.00
_cell.angle_beta   90.00
_cell.angle_gamma   90.00
#
_symmetry.space_group_name_H-M   'P 1'
#
loop_
_entity.id
_entity.type
_entity.pdbx_description
1 polymer ?
#
loop_
_entity_poly.entity_id
_entity_poly.type
_entity_poly.pdbx_seq_one_letter_code
_entity_poly.pdbx_strand_id
1 'polypeptide(L)'
;MLIKLLIMMFIVAGIGVSTVSCGSNNNTNSTSNVMNNQDSTNVEDKVSEPKKEDKKDMTSAELDEALNNQPVKIIRTEYISQEDQFLRPDLLSAVFQNDSGVDIKNAVLGYVAWDSNNLPVKIQSQYDFTDGEYFKKVNYSDVNLVNGASYGENGGLSIGNDNIAKFKAIVVSYTDFDGNIWDNPLLEEFQKLYEDKKLAE
;
A
#
# COMPACT_ATOMS: atom_id res chain seq x y z
N MET A 1 11.09 28.67 -35.44
CA MET A 1 11.09 27.52 -36.37
C MET A 1 10.02 26.55 -35.89
N LEU A 2 8.80 26.66 -36.45
CA LEU A 2 7.63 25.88 -36.04
C LEU A 2 7.62 24.56 -36.80
N ILE A 3 7.76 23.44 -36.10
CA ILE A 3 7.56 22.10 -36.69
C ILE A 3 6.12 21.69 -36.36
N LYS A 4 5.27 21.70 -37.38
CA LYS A 4 3.95 21.07 -37.36
C LYS A 4 4.15 19.56 -37.41
N LEU A 5 3.75 18.85 -36.35
CA LEU A 5 3.65 17.39 -36.37
C LEU A 5 2.16 17.01 -36.53
N LEU A 6 1.84 16.50 -37.71
CA LEU A 6 0.54 15.96 -38.09
C LEU A 6 0.57 14.46 -37.73
N ILE A 7 -0.23 14.01 -36.76
CA ILE A 7 -0.40 12.58 -36.48
C ILE A 7 -1.80 12.16 -36.90
N MET A 8 -1.77 11.16 -37.79
CA MET A 8 -2.84 10.61 -38.59
C MET A 8 -3.64 9.58 -37.78
N MET A 9 -4.95 9.79 -37.72
CA MET A 9 -5.91 8.96 -37.00
C MET A 9 -6.25 7.72 -37.85
N PHE A 10 -5.85 6.53 -37.41
CA PHE A 10 -6.31 5.27 -38.00
C PHE A 10 -7.50 4.74 -37.20
N ILE A 11 -8.70 4.79 -37.79
CA ILE A 11 -9.90 4.15 -37.29
C ILE A 11 -9.86 2.69 -37.75
N VAL A 12 -9.73 1.75 -36.82
CA VAL A 12 -9.95 0.33 -37.08
C VAL A 12 -11.33 -0.05 -36.55
N ALA A 13 -12.26 -0.25 -37.49
CA ALA A 13 -13.52 -0.93 -37.24
C ALA A 13 -13.29 -2.44 -37.37
N GLY A 14 -13.49 -3.18 -36.29
CA GLY A 14 -13.45 -4.64 -36.26
C GLY A 14 -14.66 -5.18 -35.50
N ILE A 15 -15.66 -5.63 -36.25
CA ILE A 15 -16.85 -6.33 -35.76
C ILE A 15 -16.43 -7.76 -35.36
N GLY A 16 -16.77 -8.17 -34.14
CA GLY A 16 -16.59 -9.54 -33.69
C GLY A 16 -17.66 -9.91 -32.66
N VAL A 17 -18.72 -10.57 -33.13
CA VAL A 17 -19.81 -11.11 -32.31
C VAL A 17 -19.42 -12.52 -31.89
N SER A 18 -19.47 -12.82 -30.60
CA SER A 18 -19.59 -14.21 -30.13
C SER A 18 -20.42 -14.24 -28.85
N THR A 19 -21.56 -14.90 -28.98
CA THR A 19 -22.55 -15.23 -27.96
C THR A 19 -21.97 -16.17 -26.90
N VAL A 20 -22.33 -15.96 -25.63
CA VAL A 20 -22.24 -17.02 -24.61
C VAL A 20 -23.53 -17.10 -23.81
N SER A 21 -23.95 -18.36 -23.67
CA SER A 21 -25.21 -18.88 -23.19
C SER A 21 -25.48 -18.55 -21.72
N CYS A 22 -26.71 -18.13 -21.42
CA CYS A 22 -27.28 -18.24 -20.07
C CYS A 22 -27.60 -19.72 -19.78
N GLY A 23 -27.42 -20.15 -18.52
CA GLY A 23 -28.10 -21.34 -18.02
C GLY A 23 -27.37 -22.09 -16.90
N SER A 24 -27.70 -21.79 -15.64
CA SER A 24 -28.15 -22.83 -14.71
C SER A 24 -28.83 -22.24 -13.49
N ASN A 25 -30.01 -22.79 -13.24
CA ASN A 25 -30.99 -22.44 -12.22
C ASN A 25 -30.93 -23.49 -11.10
N ASN A 26 -31.21 -23.03 -9.87
CA ASN A 26 -31.91 -23.70 -8.78
C ASN A 26 -31.21 -24.88 -8.06
N ASN A 27 -30.83 -24.71 -6.79
CA ASN A 27 -31.66 -24.80 -5.56
C ASN A 27 -31.94 -26.26 -5.15
N THR A 28 -31.44 -26.66 -3.98
CA THR A 28 -32.23 -27.38 -2.95
C THR A 28 -31.47 -27.47 -1.64
N ASN A 29 -32.04 -26.86 -0.59
CA ASN A 29 -31.90 -27.26 0.81
C ASN A 29 -32.47 -28.68 1.02
N SER A 30 -31.87 -29.47 1.92
CA SER A 30 -32.63 -30.36 2.82
C SER A 30 -31.80 -30.86 4.02
N THR A 31 -31.94 -30.15 5.13
CA THR A 31 -32.27 -30.56 6.51
C THR A 31 -32.19 -32.06 6.92
N SER A 32 -31.31 -32.30 7.91
CA SER A 32 -31.48 -33.00 9.21
C SER A 32 -31.59 -34.53 9.38
N ASN A 33 -30.73 -34.97 10.33
CA ASN A 33 -30.90 -35.94 11.42
C ASN A 33 -31.00 -37.44 11.09
N VAL A 34 -30.14 -38.26 11.70
CA VAL A 34 -30.43 -38.93 12.98
C VAL A 34 -29.16 -39.62 13.51
N MET A 35 -29.01 -39.48 14.83
CA MET A 35 -27.99 -39.95 15.76
C MET A 35 -27.91 -41.48 15.86
N ASN A 36 -26.72 -42.05 16.09
CA ASN A 36 -26.58 -43.34 16.76
C ASN A 36 -25.26 -43.43 17.55
N ASN A 37 -25.35 -44.20 18.63
CA ASN A 37 -24.59 -44.15 19.87
C ASN A 37 -23.20 -44.83 19.86
N GLN A 38 -22.33 -44.30 20.72
CA GLN A 38 -21.29 -44.92 21.55
C GLN A 38 -20.46 -46.10 21.01
N ASP A 39 -19.13 -45.93 20.96
CA ASP A 39 -18.21 -46.79 21.73
C ASP A 39 -16.86 -46.10 21.96
N SER A 40 -16.22 -46.43 23.07
CA SER A 40 -15.03 -45.80 23.63
C SER A 40 -13.76 -46.38 23.03
N THR A 41 -12.76 -45.56 22.68
CA THR A 41 -11.35 -45.94 22.84
C THR A 41 -10.45 -44.71 22.82
N ASN A 42 -9.62 -44.65 23.86
CA ASN A 42 -8.63 -43.63 24.13
C ASN A 42 -7.40 -43.90 23.24
N VAL A 43 -7.06 -43.00 22.32
CA VAL A 43 -5.72 -42.93 21.70
C VAL A 43 -5.28 -41.48 21.72
N GLU A 44 -4.20 -41.28 22.46
CA GLU A 44 -3.58 -40.03 22.83
C GLU A 44 -2.73 -39.52 21.65
N ASP A 45 -3.37 -38.88 20.66
CA ASP A 45 -2.64 -38.14 19.62
C ASP A 45 -2.27 -36.76 20.16
N LYS A 46 -1.07 -36.68 20.74
CA LYS A 46 -0.36 -35.40 20.88
C LYS A 46 -0.13 -34.84 19.48
N VAL A 47 -1.05 -34.00 19.02
CA VAL A 47 -0.80 -33.03 17.95
C VAL A 47 0.33 -32.15 18.45
N SER A 48 1.55 -32.41 17.97
CA SER A 48 2.66 -31.50 18.13
C SER A 48 2.28 -30.21 17.41
N GLU A 49 1.95 -29.18 18.19
CA GLU A 49 1.88 -27.81 17.68
C GLU A 49 3.17 -27.52 16.89
N PRO A 50 3.05 -26.96 15.67
CA PRO A 50 4.23 -26.50 14.98
C PRO A 50 4.89 -25.46 15.89
N LYS A 51 6.13 -25.72 16.30
CA LYS A 51 6.99 -24.74 16.95
C LYS A 51 6.88 -23.45 16.14
N LYS A 52 6.28 -22.42 16.75
CA LYS A 52 6.49 -21.05 16.29
C LYS A 52 8.00 -20.86 16.31
N GLU A 53 8.61 -20.83 15.14
CA GLU A 53 9.94 -20.26 15.03
C GLU A 53 9.82 -18.85 15.58
N ASP A 54 10.59 -18.56 16.64
CA ASP A 54 10.73 -17.22 17.18
C ASP A 54 11.34 -16.37 16.07
N LYS A 55 10.46 -15.78 15.24
CA LYS A 55 10.83 -14.83 14.19
C LYS A 55 11.49 -13.67 14.93
N LYS A 56 12.83 -13.61 14.88
CA LYS A 56 13.60 -12.51 15.48
C LYS A 56 12.99 -11.21 14.98
N ASP A 57 12.53 -10.38 15.91
CA ASP A 57 11.98 -9.07 15.58
C ASP A 57 13.04 -8.26 14.83
N MET A 58 12.68 -7.76 13.64
CA MET A 58 13.57 -6.93 12.84
C MET A 58 13.76 -5.58 13.55
N THR A 59 14.99 -5.10 13.65
CA THR A 59 15.30 -3.77 14.16
C THR A 59 14.97 -2.68 13.14
N SER A 60 14.81 -1.43 13.58
CA SER A 60 14.60 -0.29 12.67
C SER A 60 15.70 -0.16 11.60
N ALA A 61 16.96 -0.43 11.96
CA ALA A 61 18.08 -0.34 11.04
C ALA A 61 18.07 -1.47 9.99
N GLU A 62 17.78 -2.71 10.43
CA GLU A 62 17.60 -3.85 9.51
C GLU A 62 16.41 -3.60 8.57
N LEU A 63 15.31 -3.00 9.05
CA LEU A 63 14.17 -2.62 8.22
C LEU A 63 14.55 -1.57 7.18
N ASP A 64 15.21 -0.48 7.59
CA ASP A 64 15.58 0.61 6.68
C ASP A 64 16.55 0.11 5.58
N GLU A 65 17.48 -0.78 5.92
CA GLU A 65 18.35 -1.43 4.92
C GLU A 65 17.54 -2.32 3.96
N ALA A 66 16.61 -3.13 4.48
CA ALA A 66 15.78 -4.02 3.66
C ALA A 66 14.85 -3.24 2.73
N LEU A 67 14.26 -2.13 3.18
CA LEU A 67 13.43 -1.24 2.37
C LEU A 67 14.21 -0.60 1.21
N ASN A 68 15.47 -0.23 1.45
CA ASN A 68 16.34 0.35 0.42
C ASN A 68 16.77 -0.63 -0.68
N ASN A 69 16.57 -1.93 -0.46
CA ASN A 69 16.90 -2.99 -1.42
C ASN A 69 15.67 -3.49 -2.21
N GLN A 70 14.51 -2.84 -2.04
CA GLN A 70 13.28 -3.22 -2.74
C GLN A 70 13.27 -2.75 -4.20
N PRO A 71 12.53 -3.46 -5.08
CA PRO A 71 12.38 -3.08 -6.49
C PRO A 71 11.75 -1.69 -6.66
N VAL A 72 10.95 -1.24 -5.70
CA VAL A 72 10.45 0.14 -5.63
C VAL A 72 10.61 0.61 -4.20
N LYS A 73 11.24 1.77 -4.02
CA LYS A 73 11.65 2.25 -2.69
C LYS A 73 11.44 3.75 -2.53
N ILE A 74 11.23 4.18 -1.29
CA ILE A 74 11.27 5.61 -0.94
C ILE A 74 12.73 6.06 -0.89
N ILE A 75 13.07 7.09 -1.66
CA ILE A 75 14.43 7.65 -1.71
C ILE A 75 14.55 9.00 -0.99
N ARG A 76 13.42 9.67 -0.75
CA ARG A 76 13.38 10.94 -0.02
C ARG A 76 12.03 11.14 0.64
N THR A 77 12.04 11.68 1.86
CA THR A 77 10.84 12.24 2.51
C THR A 77 11.13 13.66 2.95
N GLU A 78 10.13 14.53 2.82
CA GLU A 78 10.24 15.94 3.20
C GLU A 78 8.92 16.45 3.75
N TYR A 79 8.98 17.15 4.88
CA TYR A 79 7.84 17.91 5.40
C TYR A 79 7.89 19.30 4.76
N ILE A 80 6.89 19.62 3.95
CA ILE A 80 6.82 20.90 3.24
C ILE A 80 5.81 21.79 3.95
N SER A 81 6.31 22.75 4.73
CA SER A 81 5.46 23.77 5.35
C SER A 81 5.09 24.85 4.34
N GLN A 82 3.83 25.27 4.34
CA GLN A 82 3.31 26.30 3.46
C GLN A 82 3.01 27.56 4.27
N GLU A 83 3.33 28.73 3.71
CA GLU A 83 3.17 30.02 4.41
C GLU A 83 1.71 30.38 4.68
N ASP A 84 0.79 29.99 3.78
CA ASP A 84 -0.66 30.20 3.93
C ASP A 84 -1.36 28.84 3.99
N GLN A 85 -1.40 28.26 5.18
CA GLN A 85 -2.01 26.95 5.43
C GLN A 85 -3.51 26.90 5.09
N PHE A 86 -4.20 28.05 5.09
CA PHE A 86 -5.62 28.12 4.75
C PHE A 86 -5.86 27.89 3.26
N LEU A 87 -4.98 28.42 2.41
CA LEU A 87 -5.06 28.23 0.95
C LEU A 87 -4.24 27.04 0.46
N ARG A 88 -3.22 26.64 1.22
CA ARG A 88 -2.19 25.67 0.83
C ARG A 88 -1.77 24.88 2.07
N PRO A 89 -2.35 23.73 2.37
CA PRO A 89 -1.94 22.96 3.54
C PRO A 89 -0.53 22.40 3.39
N ASP A 90 0.09 22.13 4.53
CA ASP A 90 1.39 21.45 4.61
C ASP A 90 1.31 20.08 3.93
N LEU A 91 2.46 19.60 3.43
CA LEU A 91 2.56 18.35 2.70
C LEU A 91 3.54 17.39 3.35
N LEU A 92 3.16 16.12 3.42
CA LEU A 92 4.09 15.02 3.62
C LEU A 92 4.53 14.50 2.24
N SER A 93 5.67 14.97 1.76
CA SER A 93 6.22 14.54 0.47
C SER A 93 7.03 13.26 0.62
N ALA A 94 6.81 12.31 -0.28
CA ALA A 94 7.63 11.12 -0.40
C ALA A 94 7.96 10.89 -1.87
N VAL A 95 9.26 10.79 -2.18
CA VAL A 95 9.75 10.48 -3.51
C VAL A 95 10.10 8.99 -3.54
N PHE A 96 9.55 8.27 -4.51
CA PHE A 96 9.83 6.86 -4.71
C PHE A 96 10.47 6.60 -6.08
N GLN A 97 11.39 5.63 -6.12
CA GLN A 97 12.13 5.24 -7.31
C GLN A 97 11.73 3.83 -7.74
N ASN A 98 11.59 3.65 -9.05
CA ASN A 98 11.32 2.36 -9.67
C ASN A 98 12.63 1.75 -10.19
N ASP A 99 13.05 0.64 -9.61
CA ASP A 99 14.17 -0.21 -10.07
C ASP A 99 13.70 -1.65 -10.32
N SER A 100 12.40 -1.85 -10.60
CA SER A 100 11.75 -3.16 -10.66
C SER A 100 12.01 -3.93 -11.97
N GLY A 101 12.54 -3.26 -12.99
CA GLY A 101 12.69 -3.80 -14.34
C GLY A 101 11.42 -3.70 -15.20
N VAL A 102 10.31 -3.18 -14.66
CA VAL A 102 9.04 -2.95 -15.38
C VAL A 102 8.55 -1.51 -15.21
N ASP A 103 7.66 -1.07 -16.10
CA ASP A 103 7.03 0.24 -15.98
C ASP A 103 5.80 0.17 -15.07
N ILE A 104 5.66 1.15 -14.17
CA ILE A 104 4.61 1.18 -13.15
C ILE A 104 3.48 2.11 -13.57
N LYS A 105 2.25 1.60 -13.53
CA LYS A 105 1.04 2.38 -13.83
C LYS A 105 0.50 3.09 -12.58
N ASN A 106 0.39 2.38 -11.47
CA ASN A 106 -0.16 2.87 -10.21
C ASN A 106 0.71 2.43 -9.03
N ALA A 107 0.72 3.22 -7.96
CA ALA A 107 1.38 2.87 -6.70
C ALA A 107 0.49 3.21 -5.51
N VAL A 108 0.71 2.55 -4.39
CA VAL A 108 0.13 2.91 -3.10
C VAL A 108 1.28 3.19 -2.14
N LEU A 109 1.26 4.36 -1.50
CA LEU A 109 2.21 4.68 -0.42
C LEU A 109 1.50 4.63 0.93
N GLY A 110 2.23 4.25 1.96
CA GLY A 110 1.78 4.25 3.36
C GLY A 110 2.60 5.23 4.18
N TYR A 111 1.96 5.95 5.10
CA TYR A 111 2.58 6.97 5.93
C TYR A 111 2.29 6.74 7.41
N VAL A 112 3.28 7.02 8.25
CA VAL A 112 3.19 7.06 9.72
C VAL A 112 3.83 8.35 10.20
N ALA A 113 3.32 8.93 11.27
CA ALA A 113 3.78 10.24 11.75
C ALA A 113 3.89 10.32 13.27
N TRP A 114 4.72 11.25 13.72
CA TRP A 114 4.96 11.55 15.13
C TRP A 114 5.01 13.04 15.40
N ASP A 115 4.66 13.42 16.63
CA ASP A 115 4.87 14.77 17.14
C ASP A 115 6.35 15.03 17.51
N SER A 116 6.63 16.23 18.02
CA SER A 116 7.97 16.62 18.46
C SER A 116 8.49 15.83 19.67
N ASN A 117 7.62 15.11 20.38
CA ASN A 117 7.93 14.25 21.53
C ASN A 117 8.06 12.77 21.15
N ASN A 118 8.10 12.46 19.85
CA ASN A 118 8.15 11.10 19.30
C ASN A 118 6.87 10.28 19.56
N LEU A 119 5.76 10.91 19.97
CA LEU A 119 4.49 10.23 20.18
C LEU A 119 3.76 10.05 18.84
N PRO A 120 3.13 8.89 18.58
CA PRO A 120 2.45 8.66 17.33
C PRO A 120 1.27 9.61 17.19
N VAL A 121 1.06 10.14 15.99
CA VAL A 121 -0.09 10.98 15.66
C VAL A 121 -0.84 10.41 14.48
N LYS A 122 -2.16 10.52 14.52
CA LYS A 122 -3.00 10.20 13.37
C LYS A 122 -2.77 11.23 12.28
N ILE A 123 -2.67 10.78 11.04
CA ILE A 123 -2.57 11.62 9.87
C ILE A 123 -3.98 11.85 9.35
N GLN A 124 -4.41 13.11 9.36
CA GLN A 124 -5.67 13.54 8.79
C GLN A 124 -5.39 14.28 7.49
N SER A 125 -6.00 13.85 6.38
CA SER A 125 -5.87 14.61 5.13
C SER A 125 -6.72 15.89 5.18
N GLN A 126 -6.39 16.89 4.36
CA GLN A 126 -7.11 18.18 4.31
C GLN A 126 -8.63 18.06 4.11
N TYR A 127 -9.10 16.98 3.47
CA TYR A 127 -10.53 16.72 3.20
C TYR A 127 -11.04 15.47 3.95
N ASP A 128 -10.30 15.00 4.94
CA ASP A 128 -10.69 13.88 5.78
C ASP A 128 -11.49 14.43 6.97
N PHE A 129 -12.79 14.13 7.04
CA PHE A 129 -13.68 14.55 8.13
C PHE A 129 -13.76 13.51 9.26
N THR A 130 -12.86 12.51 9.24
CA THR A 130 -12.70 11.54 10.32
C THR A 130 -11.56 11.95 11.26
N ASP A 131 -11.31 11.15 12.30
CA ASP A 131 -10.22 11.38 13.25
C ASP A 131 -8.82 11.07 12.68
N GLY A 132 -8.71 10.69 11.40
CA GLY A 132 -7.48 10.28 10.74
C GLY A 132 -7.01 8.86 11.11
N GLU A 133 -5.83 8.49 10.61
CA GLU A 133 -5.28 7.12 10.72
C GLU A 133 -3.81 7.15 11.14
N TYR A 134 -3.38 6.22 12.00
CA TYR A 134 -1.96 6.09 12.35
C TYR A 134 -1.10 5.56 11.19
N PHE A 135 -1.71 4.76 10.30
CA PHE A 135 -1.12 4.33 9.04
C PHE A 135 -1.99 4.79 7.88
N LYS A 136 -1.61 5.89 7.22
CA LYS A 136 -2.39 6.47 6.12
C LYS A 136 -1.94 5.91 4.77
N LYS A 137 -2.81 5.20 4.06
CA LYS A 137 -2.57 4.77 2.67
C LYS A 137 -3.01 5.85 1.70
N VAL A 138 -2.19 6.11 0.68
CA VAL A 138 -2.44 7.09 -0.37
C VAL A 138 -2.26 6.42 -1.72
N ASN A 139 -3.30 6.50 -2.55
CA ASN A 139 -3.28 5.96 -3.91
C ASN A 139 -2.67 6.99 -4.86
N TYR A 140 -1.64 6.58 -5.58
CA TYR A 140 -1.03 7.30 -6.68
C TYR A 140 -1.43 6.61 -7.99
N SER A 141 -2.45 7.15 -8.65
CA SER A 141 -2.96 6.61 -9.92
C SER A 141 -2.28 7.30 -11.11
N ASP A 142 -2.14 6.57 -12.21
CA ASP A 142 -1.57 7.05 -13.47
C ASP A 142 -0.20 7.73 -13.30
N VAL A 143 0.64 7.17 -12.43
CA VAL A 143 2.01 7.69 -12.19
C VAL A 143 2.89 7.52 -13.41
N ASN A 144 2.60 6.52 -14.26
CA ASN A 144 3.30 6.22 -15.52
C ASN A 144 4.83 6.26 -15.33
N LEU A 145 5.31 5.55 -14.31
CA LEU A 145 6.68 5.62 -13.83
C LEU A 145 7.54 4.56 -14.51
N VAL A 146 8.38 5.00 -15.46
CA VAL A 146 9.31 4.13 -16.18
C VAL A 146 10.39 3.54 -15.26
N ASN A 147 10.91 2.37 -15.61
CA ASN A 147 12.03 1.78 -14.89
C ASN A 147 13.26 2.71 -14.88
N GLY A 148 13.89 2.87 -13.71
CA GLY A 148 15.02 3.76 -13.44
C GLY A 148 14.66 5.20 -13.10
N ALA A 149 13.37 5.57 -13.10
CA ALA A 149 12.91 6.92 -12.77
C ALA A 149 12.33 7.03 -11.35
N SER A 150 12.13 8.26 -10.89
CA SER A 150 11.47 8.58 -9.63
C SER A 150 10.18 9.40 -9.82
N TYR A 151 9.29 9.34 -8.84
CA TYR A 151 8.03 10.08 -8.78
C TYR A 151 7.83 10.68 -7.40
N GLY A 152 7.15 11.83 -7.32
CA GLY A 152 6.76 12.49 -6.05
C GLY A 152 7.45 13.83 -5.77
N GLU A 153 8.39 14.25 -6.62
CA GLU A 153 9.20 15.48 -6.47
C GLU A 153 8.38 16.78 -6.31
N ASN A 154 7.18 16.84 -6.88
CA ASN A 154 6.33 18.04 -6.89
C ASN A 154 4.99 17.84 -6.15
N GLY A 155 4.91 16.85 -5.27
CA GLY A 155 3.66 16.50 -4.61
C GLY A 155 3.87 15.84 -3.25
N GLY A 156 2.75 15.62 -2.57
CA GLY A 156 2.71 14.96 -1.28
C GLY A 156 1.29 14.82 -0.77
N LEU A 157 1.16 14.13 0.37
CA LEU A 157 -0.10 14.04 1.09
C LEU A 157 -0.36 15.37 1.79
N SER A 158 -1.40 16.09 1.37
CA SER A 158 -1.87 17.26 2.08
C SER A 158 -2.48 16.89 3.43
N ILE A 159 -1.98 17.52 4.50
CA ILE A 159 -2.42 17.25 5.87
C ILE A 159 -3.31 18.37 6.40
N GLY A 160 -4.30 18.00 7.23
CA GLY A 160 -5.22 18.93 7.91
C GLY A 160 -4.85 19.22 9.36
N ASN A 161 -3.89 18.48 9.92
CA ASN A 161 -3.40 18.64 11.28
C ASN A 161 -1.96 19.18 11.30
N ASP A 162 -1.65 20.00 12.31
CA ASP A 162 -0.40 20.77 12.43
C ASP A 162 0.58 20.19 13.48
N ASN A 163 0.22 19.10 14.14
CA ASN A 163 1.01 18.48 15.21
C ASN A 163 2.04 17.44 14.72
N ILE A 164 2.22 17.29 13.40
CA ILE A 164 3.20 16.36 12.81
C ILE A 164 4.57 17.06 12.77
N ALA A 165 5.57 16.45 13.41
CA ALA A 165 6.96 16.91 13.36
C ALA A 165 7.88 15.96 12.59
N LYS A 166 7.55 14.66 12.58
CA LYS A 166 8.34 13.60 11.92
C LYS A 166 7.40 12.63 11.23
N PHE A 167 7.86 12.04 10.13
CA PHE A 167 7.11 10.97 9.46
C PHE A 167 8.04 10.02 8.72
N LYS A 168 7.54 8.81 8.45
CA LYS A 168 8.14 7.83 7.55
C LYS A 168 7.10 7.41 6.51
N ALA A 169 7.58 6.96 5.36
CA ALA A 169 6.75 6.45 4.28
C ALA A 169 7.29 5.11 3.77
N ILE A 170 6.41 4.31 3.17
CA ILE A 170 6.71 3.03 2.54
C ILE A 170 5.92 2.88 1.24
N VAL A 171 6.49 2.23 0.23
CA VAL A 171 5.71 1.77 -0.94
C VAL A 171 4.93 0.54 -0.51
N VAL A 172 3.61 0.63 -0.40
CA VAL A 172 2.74 -0.48 0.03
C VAL A 172 2.60 -1.52 -1.08
N SER A 173 2.35 -1.05 -2.30
CA SER A 173 2.21 -1.90 -3.49
C SER A 173 2.37 -1.07 -4.76
N TYR A 174 2.53 -1.75 -5.89
CA TYR A 174 2.40 -1.15 -7.22
C TYR A 174 1.67 -2.09 -8.18
N THR A 175 1.12 -1.52 -9.25
CA THR A 175 0.57 -2.25 -10.39
C THR A 175 1.30 -1.82 -11.66
N ASP A 176 1.84 -2.79 -12.41
CA ASP A 176 2.48 -2.52 -13.69
C ASP A 176 1.46 -2.34 -14.84
N PHE A 177 1.94 -2.10 -16.05
CA PHE A 177 1.08 -1.93 -17.23
C PHE A 177 0.43 -3.22 -17.72
N ASP A 178 0.98 -4.39 -17.35
CA ASP A 178 0.42 -5.70 -17.66
C ASP A 178 -0.65 -6.14 -16.64
N GLY A 179 -0.82 -5.37 -15.56
CA GLY A 179 -1.78 -5.62 -14.50
C GLY A 179 -1.26 -6.51 -13.38
N ASN A 180 0.04 -6.84 -13.36
CA ASN A 180 0.64 -7.55 -12.24
C ASN A 180 0.75 -6.62 -11.04
N ILE A 181 0.55 -7.19 -9.86
CA ILE A 181 0.63 -6.48 -8.59
C ILE A 181 1.83 -7.00 -7.81
N TRP A 182 2.64 -6.07 -7.33
CA TRP A 182 3.63 -6.35 -6.30
C TRP A 182 3.13 -5.79 -4.97
N ASP A 183 3.09 -6.64 -3.96
CA ASP A 183 2.84 -6.27 -2.57
C ASP A 183 4.15 -6.23 -1.80
N ASN A 184 4.32 -5.20 -0.97
CA ASN A 184 5.55 -5.03 -0.21
C ASN A 184 5.68 -6.11 0.89
N PRO A 185 6.71 -6.99 0.82
CA PRO A 185 6.89 -8.07 1.80
C PRO A 185 7.30 -7.58 3.20
N LEU A 186 7.68 -6.31 3.34
CA LEU A 186 8.11 -5.69 4.59
C LEU A 186 7.01 -4.81 5.22
N LEU A 187 5.82 -4.76 4.63
CA LEU A 187 4.72 -3.93 5.13
C LEU A 187 4.35 -4.27 6.59
N GLU A 188 4.20 -5.55 6.90
CA GLU A 188 3.82 -6.00 8.25
C GLU A 188 4.87 -5.59 9.29
N GLU A 189 6.15 -5.78 8.98
CA GLU A 189 7.25 -5.39 9.89
C GLU A 189 7.33 -3.87 10.04
N PHE A 190 7.10 -3.11 8.97
CA PHE A 190 7.02 -1.64 9.03
C PHE A 190 5.90 -1.17 9.96
N GLN A 191 4.69 -1.72 9.81
CA GLN A 191 3.56 -1.40 10.67
C GLN A 191 3.82 -1.81 12.12
N LYS A 192 4.37 -2.99 12.36
CA LYS A 192 4.72 -3.47 13.69
C LYS A 192 5.69 -2.54 14.42
N LEU A 193 6.67 -1.99 13.70
CA LEU A 193 7.66 -1.08 14.27
C LEU A 193 7.17 0.35 14.46
N TYR A 194 6.27 0.84 13.58
CA TYR A 194 5.99 2.27 13.50
C TYR A 194 4.52 2.67 13.65
N GLU A 195 3.55 1.82 13.31
CA GLU A 195 2.14 2.15 13.41
C GLU A 195 1.70 2.20 14.88
N ASP A 196 1.22 3.37 15.31
CA ASP A 196 0.79 3.63 16.68
C ASP A 196 1.88 3.25 17.72
N LYS A 197 3.15 3.46 17.35
CA LYS A 197 4.32 3.26 18.23
C LYS A 197 5.00 4.57 18.51
N LYS A 198 5.51 4.74 19.73
CA LYS A 198 6.45 5.83 20.03
C LYS A 198 7.72 5.62 19.20
N LEU A 199 8.19 6.65 18.51
CA LEU A 199 9.43 6.56 17.74
C LEU A 199 10.62 6.42 18.69
N ALA A 200 11.39 5.36 18.52
CA ALA A 200 12.66 5.17 19.22
C ALA A 200 13.72 6.13 18.64
N GLU A 201 14.54 6.71 19.53
CA GLU A 201 15.68 7.56 19.15
C GLU A 201 16.88 6.76 18.66
#